data_AF-A0A7S3I2B4-F1
#
_entry.id   AF-A0A7S3I2B4-F1
#
_cell.length_a   1.000
_cell.length_b   1.000
_cell.length_c   1.000
_cell.angle_alpha   90.00
_cell.angle_beta   90.00
_cell.angle_gamma   90.00
#
_symmetry.space_group_name_H-M   'P 1'
#
loop_
_entity.id
_entity.type
_entity.pdbx_description
1 polymer ?
#
loop_
_entity_poly.entity_id
_entity_poly.type
_entity_poly.pdbx_seq_one_letter_code
_entity_poly.pdbx_strand_id
1 'polypeptide(L)'
;HVFNFKIVANEADLITEDKPFFNPKFTHQIYNSDETLRGHDDPSIEIFLSPSTLTPFLNWNTRCTRIDAAGSDAAAKSSSCYGFHTHKQDDIQGKLQATFENSLITDRTKFIKLVRNENRRFRPLGKFVTEFTRQIDAKPQ
;
A
#
# COMPACT_ATOMS: atom_id res chain seq x y z
N HIS A 1 8.63 10.39 -1.42
CA HIS A 1 7.64 9.75 -2.33
C HIS A 1 6.42 9.37 -1.50
N VAL A 2 5.22 9.65 -2.02
CA VAL A 2 3.96 9.42 -1.28
C VAL A 2 3.55 7.93 -1.28
N PHE A 3 3.82 7.24 -2.38
CA PHE A 3 3.50 5.83 -2.57
C PHE A 3 4.70 4.95 -2.25
N ASN A 4 4.52 4.01 -1.34
CA ASN A 4 5.55 3.08 -0.88
C ASN A 4 5.06 1.65 -1.05
N PHE A 5 5.80 0.82 -1.76
CA PHE A 5 5.47 -0.58 -1.98
C PHE A 5 6.42 -1.48 -1.21
N LYS A 6 5.91 -2.61 -0.72
CA LYS A 6 6.72 -3.60 -0.01
C LYS A 6 6.17 -5.01 -0.22
N ILE A 7 7.05 -5.98 -0.41
CA ILE A 7 6.67 -7.40 -0.45
C ILE A 7 6.72 -7.97 0.97
N VAL A 8 5.63 -8.59 1.40
CA VAL A 8 5.40 -9.00 2.79
C VAL A 8 5.21 -10.50 2.88
N ALA A 9 6.23 -11.22 3.34
CA ALA A 9 6.21 -12.69 3.40
C ALA A 9 5.51 -13.23 4.65
N ASN A 10 5.42 -12.43 5.71
CA ASN A 10 4.79 -12.79 6.98
C ASN A 10 4.28 -11.54 7.72
N GLU A 11 3.65 -11.75 8.88
CA GLU A 11 3.08 -10.65 9.66
C GLU A 11 4.12 -9.72 10.29
N ALA A 12 5.31 -10.23 10.65
CA ALA A 12 6.39 -9.40 11.19
C ALA A 12 6.88 -8.40 10.14
N ASP A 13 6.92 -8.78 8.86
CA ASP A 13 7.30 -7.89 7.77
C ASP A 13 6.40 -6.64 7.63
N LEU A 14 5.17 -6.65 8.20
CA LEU A 14 4.29 -5.47 8.20
C LEU A 14 4.72 -4.40 9.20
N ILE A 15 5.51 -4.76 10.21
CA ILE A 15 5.94 -3.86 11.29
C ILE A 15 7.44 -3.60 11.28
N THR A 16 8.25 -4.49 10.70
CA THR A 16 9.70 -4.31 10.65
C THR A 16 10.12 -3.36 9.54
N GLU A 17 11.03 -2.43 9.83
CA GLU A 17 11.58 -1.47 8.86
C GLU A 17 12.84 -1.98 8.14
N ASP A 18 13.24 -3.23 8.41
CA ASP A 18 14.44 -3.88 7.86
C ASP A 18 14.39 -4.10 6.35
N LYS A 19 13.18 -4.32 5.83
CA LYS A 19 12.92 -4.51 4.41
C LYS A 19 12.63 -3.17 3.74
N PRO A 20 13.42 -2.77 2.73
CA PRO A 20 13.25 -1.49 2.08
C PRO A 20 11.93 -1.44 1.32
N PHE A 21 11.25 -0.30 1.42
CA PHE A 21 10.21 0.04 0.47
C PHE A 21 10.81 0.33 -0.90
N PHE A 22 10.03 0.11 -1.94
CA PHE A 22 10.33 0.59 -3.28
C PHE A 22 9.21 1.53 -3.74
N ASN A 23 9.55 2.48 -4.60
CA ASN A 23 8.61 3.50 -5.06
C ASN A 23 8.25 3.28 -6.54
N PRO A 24 7.00 3.55 -6.94
CA PRO A 24 6.65 3.54 -8.35
C PRO A 24 7.40 4.66 -9.06
N LYS A 25 7.84 4.40 -10.29
CA LYS A 25 8.46 5.43 -11.13
C LYS A 25 7.43 6.41 -11.72
N PHE A 26 6.18 5.98 -11.81
CA PHE A 26 5.11 6.72 -12.46
C PHE A 26 3.80 6.53 -11.70
N THR A 27 3.08 7.62 -11.46
CA THR A 27 1.75 7.62 -10.83
C THR A 27 0.71 8.41 -11.64
N HIS A 28 1.13 9.14 -12.67
CA HIS A 28 0.28 10.00 -13.51
C HIS A 28 -0.84 9.28 -14.27
N GLN A 29 -0.80 7.95 -14.38
CA GLN A 29 -1.90 7.18 -15.00
C GLN A 29 -3.07 6.94 -14.03
N ILE A 30 -2.78 6.92 -12.72
CA ILE A 30 -3.76 6.69 -11.66
C ILE A 30 -4.20 8.04 -11.07
N TYR A 31 -3.26 8.97 -10.95
CA TYR A 31 -3.45 10.28 -10.36
C TYR A 31 -3.27 11.39 -11.40
N ASN A 32 -3.17 12.62 -10.93
CA ASN A 32 -3.04 13.80 -11.79
C ASN A 32 -1.76 13.72 -12.64
N SER A 33 -1.75 14.37 -13.80
CA SER A 33 -0.60 14.37 -14.74
C SER A 33 0.67 14.95 -14.13
N ASP A 34 0.53 15.77 -13.08
CA ASP A 34 1.61 16.37 -12.29
C ASP A 34 2.10 15.45 -11.15
N GLU A 35 1.55 14.23 -11.05
CA GLU A 35 1.85 13.24 -10.01
C GLU A 35 1.58 13.74 -8.58
N THR A 36 0.67 14.71 -8.43
CA THR A 36 0.27 15.28 -7.13
C THR A 36 -1.03 14.68 -6.59
N LEU A 37 -1.16 14.69 -5.25
CA LEU A 37 -2.40 14.40 -4.54
C LEU A 37 -2.92 15.68 -3.90
N ARG A 38 -4.20 15.99 -4.10
CA ARG A 38 -4.83 17.21 -3.59
C ARG A 38 -5.76 16.91 -2.42
N GLY A 39 -5.70 17.79 -1.41
CA GLY A 39 -6.57 17.72 -0.24
C GLY A 39 -6.08 16.79 0.88
N HIS A 40 -4.86 16.26 0.77
CA HIS A 40 -4.26 15.35 1.75
C HIS A 40 -3.00 15.99 2.34
N ASP A 41 -2.95 16.14 3.67
CA ASP A 41 -1.77 16.64 4.38
C ASP A 41 -0.90 15.46 4.83
N ASP A 42 0.38 15.49 4.45
CA ASP A 42 1.37 14.43 4.64
C ASP A 42 0.80 13.00 4.44
N PRO A 43 0.30 12.65 3.23
CA PRO A 43 -0.19 11.30 2.99
C PRO A 43 0.93 10.26 3.07
N SER A 44 0.69 9.21 3.84
CA SER A 44 1.45 7.95 3.78
C SER A 44 0.58 6.90 3.10
N ILE A 45 0.97 6.50 1.90
CA ILE A 45 0.28 5.45 1.13
C ILE A 45 1.22 4.26 0.99
N GLU A 46 0.92 3.20 1.71
CA GLU A 46 1.68 1.95 1.70
C GLU A 46 0.86 0.86 1.02
N ILE A 47 1.46 0.23 0.00
CA ILE A 47 0.88 -0.90 -0.71
C ILE A 47 1.75 -2.13 -0.44
N PHE A 48 1.22 -3.03 0.38
CA PHE A 48 1.86 -4.29 0.69
C PHE A 48 1.44 -5.35 -0.32
N LEU A 49 2.39 -6.07 -0.90
CA LEU A 49 2.14 -7.14 -1.88
C LEU A 49 2.41 -8.49 -1.23
N SER A 50 1.50 -9.45 -1.42
CA SER A 50 1.79 -10.83 -1.07
C SER A 50 2.90 -11.39 -1.98
N PRO A 51 3.81 -12.24 -1.49
CA PRO A 51 4.98 -12.67 -2.25
C PRO A 51 4.62 -13.59 -3.42
N SER A 52 3.50 -14.31 -3.30
CA SER A 52 3.16 -15.39 -4.21
C SER A 52 2.26 -14.93 -5.35
N THR A 53 1.18 -14.21 -5.02
CA THR A 53 0.19 -13.74 -6.01
C THR A 53 0.28 -12.26 -6.29
N LEU A 54 1.14 -11.53 -5.57
CA LEU A 54 1.21 -10.07 -5.61
C LEU A 54 -0.13 -9.39 -5.28
N THR A 55 -0.98 -10.05 -4.50
CA THR A 55 -2.27 -9.47 -4.07
C THR A 55 -1.99 -8.24 -3.20
N PRO A 56 -2.56 -7.07 -3.52
CA PRO A 56 -2.23 -5.84 -2.82
C PRO A 56 -3.10 -5.62 -1.57
N PHE A 57 -2.47 -5.14 -0.51
CA PHE A 57 -3.10 -4.61 0.70
C PHE A 57 -2.74 -3.12 0.84
N LEU A 58 -3.78 -2.28 0.88
CA LEU A 58 -3.64 -0.86 1.09
C LEU A 58 -3.64 -0.54 2.58
N ASN A 59 -2.52 -0.02 3.06
CA ASN A 59 -2.43 0.68 4.34
C ASN A 59 -2.15 2.14 4.04
N TRP A 60 -3.10 3.02 4.32
CA TRP A 60 -2.87 4.44 4.07
C TRP A 60 -3.45 5.29 5.19
N ASN A 61 -2.78 6.40 5.43
CA ASN A 61 -3.19 7.42 6.36
C ASN A 61 -2.79 8.79 5.81
N THR A 62 -3.54 9.81 6.21
CA THR A 62 -3.21 11.20 5.93
C THR A 62 -3.88 12.05 6.98
N ARG A 63 -3.33 13.23 7.21
CA ARG A 63 -3.95 14.24 8.06
C ARG A 63 -4.98 14.99 7.20
N CYS A 64 -6.17 15.16 7.73
CA CYS A 64 -7.19 16.04 7.16
C CYS A 64 -7.28 17.29 8.02
N THR A 65 -7.23 18.47 7.41
CA THR A 65 -7.76 19.68 8.03
C THR A 65 -9.29 19.59 8.01
N ARG A 66 -9.88 19.20 9.13
CA ARG A 66 -11.33 19.25 9.32
C ARG A 66 -11.74 20.73 9.43
N ILE A 67 -12.12 21.33 8.30
CA ILE A 67 -12.89 22.58 8.33
C ILE A 67 -14.29 22.18 8.78
N ASP A 68 -14.70 22.59 9.97
CA ASP A 68 -16.07 22.40 10.43
C ASP A 68 -17.04 23.19 9.53
N ALA A 69 -18.33 22.85 9.57
CA ALA A 69 -19.36 23.57 8.81
C ALA A 69 -19.49 25.06 9.22
N ALA A 70 -18.74 25.50 10.24
CA ALA A 70 -18.69 26.86 10.76
C ALA A 70 -17.49 27.67 10.22
N GLY A 71 -16.61 27.07 9.40
CA GLY A 71 -15.46 27.77 8.82
C GLY A 71 -14.36 28.11 9.83
N SER A 72 -14.37 27.49 11.02
CA SER A 72 -13.26 27.60 11.96
C SER A 72 -12.22 26.51 11.70
N ASP A 73 -10.95 26.92 11.64
CA ASP A 73 -9.79 26.04 11.72
C ASP A 73 -9.70 25.43 13.13
N ALA A 74 -10.66 24.59 13.47
CA ALA A 74 -10.52 23.72 14.63
C ALA A 74 -9.43 22.72 14.27
N ALA A 75 -8.23 22.95 14.81
CA ALA A 75 -7.06 22.08 14.72
C ALA A 75 -7.34 20.71 15.39
N ALA A 76 -8.25 19.93 14.80
CA ALA A 76 -8.46 18.54 15.13
C ALA A 76 -7.29 17.77 14.50
N LYS A 77 -6.21 17.65 15.27
CA LYS A 77 -5.14 16.65 15.11
C LYS A 77 -5.73 15.25 15.31
N SER A 78 -6.73 14.88 14.51
CA SER A 78 -7.41 13.60 14.60
C SER A 78 -7.02 12.74 13.41
N SER A 79 -6.35 11.67 13.75
CA SER A 79 -5.79 10.63 12.90
C SER A 79 -6.79 10.10 11.87
N SER A 80 -6.38 10.09 10.61
CA SER A 80 -6.98 9.36 9.48
C SER A 80 -8.32 9.89 8.96
N CYS A 81 -8.38 10.11 7.64
CA CYS A 81 -9.57 10.53 6.89
C CYS A 81 -10.57 9.38 6.69
N TYR A 82 -10.83 8.56 7.71
CA TYR A 82 -11.90 7.56 7.66
C TYR A 82 -13.24 8.26 7.99
N GLY A 83 -14.04 8.61 6.98
CA GLY A 83 -15.40 9.16 7.17
C GLY A 83 -15.81 10.23 6.17
N PHE A 84 -17.05 10.73 6.29
CA PHE A 84 -17.61 11.79 5.43
C PHE A 84 -16.97 13.16 5.70
N HIS A 85 -16.31 13.72 4.68
CA HIS A 85 -15.72 15.07 4.70
C HIS A 85 -16.21 15.89 3.51
N THR A 86 -16.27 17.21 3.67
CA THR A 86 -17.02 18.15 2.80
C THR A 86 -16.17 18.86 1.73
N HIS A 87 -14.91 18.47 1.54
CA HIS A 87 -14.02 19.07 0.54
C HIS A 87 -13.64 18.08 -0.57
N LYS A 88 -13.38 18.61 -1.77
CA LYS A 88 -13.03 17.87 -3.00
C LYS A 88 -11.61 17.28 -2.91
N GLN A 89 -11.44 16.24 -2.10
CA GLN A 89 -10.19 15.48 -2.00
C GLN A 89 -10.05 14.49 -3.17
N ASP A 90 -8.80 14.16 -3.52
CA ASP A 90 -8.53 13.02 -4.39
C ASP A 90 -8.96 11.71 -3.71
N ASP A 91 -9.78 10.90 -4.38
CA ASP A 91 -10.18 9.57 -3.90
C ASP A 91 -9.04 8.56 -4.09
N ILE A 92 -8.11 8.52 -3.12
CA ILE A 92 -6.94 7.64 -3.14
C ILE A 92 -7.38 6.17 -3.23
N GLN A 93 -8.28 5.75 -2.34
CA GLN A 93 -8.68 4.35 -2.23
C GLN A 93 -9.49 3.92 -3.47
N GLY A 94 -10.46 4.72 -3.92
CA GLY A 94 -11.27 4.37 -5.08
C GLY A 94 -10.46 4.30 -6.38
N LYS A 95 -9.51 5.22 -6.59
CA LYS A 95 -8.58 5.16 -7.74
C LYS A 95 -7.72 3.90 -7.72
N LEU A 96 -7.18 3.52 -6.56
CA LEU A 96 -6.41 2.27 -6.42
C LEU A 96 -7.29 1.03 -6.56
N GLN A 97 -8.51 1.04 -6.00
CA GLN A 97 -9.46 -0.06 -6.11
C GLN A 97 -9.82 -0.34 -7.59
N ALA A 98 -10.05 0.72 -8.36
CA ALA A 98 -10.30 0.63 -9.79
C ALA A 98 -9.08 0.10 -10.56
N THR A 99 -7.88 0.57 -10.19
CA THR A 99 -6.62 0.14 -10.82
C THR A 99 -6.30 -1.34 -10.57
N PHE A 100 -6.58 -1.83 -9.36
CA PHE A 100 -6.34 -3.23 -8.98
C PHE A 100 -7.55 -4.14 -9.23
N GLU A 101 -8.53 -3.71 -10.03
CA GLU A 101 -9.69 -4.52 -10.45
C GLU A 101 -10.40 -5.22 -9.27
N ASN A 102 -10.55 -4.53 -8.14
CA ASN A 102 -11.13 -5.05 -6.90
C ASN A 102 -10.33 -6.14 -6.15
N SER A 103 -9.10 -6.44 -6.56
CA SER A 103 -8.20 -7.33 -5.79
C SER A 103 -7.59 -6.64 -4.55
N LEU A 104 -7.76 -5.31 -4.44
CA LEU A 104 -7.22 -4.51 -3.34
C LEU A 104 -7.90 -4.85 -2.01
N ILE A 105 -7.09 -5.34 -1.08
CA ILE A 105 -7.48 -5.60 0.30
C ILE A 105 -7.29 -4.32 1.10
N THR A 106 -8.25 -3.97 1.95
CA THR A 106 -8.15 -2.85 2.92
C THR A 106 -8.18 -3.32 4.38
N ASP A 107 -8.41 -4.61 4.60
CA ASP A 107 -8.43 -5.23 5.91
C ASP A 107 -7.12 -6.00 6.15
N ARG A 108 -6.34 -5.52 7.13
CA ARG A 108 -5.06 -6.12 7.51
C ARG A 108 -5.20 -7.60 7.91
N THR A 109 -6.26 -7.97 8.61
CA THR A 109 -6.50 -9.35 9.06
C THR A 109 -6.78 -10.28 7.89
N LYS A 110 -7.54 -9.81 6.89
CA LYS A 110 -7.76 -10.55 5.64
C LYS A 110 -6.46 -10.76 4.88
N PHE A 111 -5.62 -9.73 4.79
CA PHE A 111 -4.32 -9.84 4.13
C PHE A 111 -3.39 -10.85 4.83
N ILE A 112 -3.28 -10.80 6.16
CA ILE A 112 -2.46 -11.76 6.92
C ILE A 112 -2.95 -13.20 6.72
N LYS A 113 -4.27 -13.42 6.72
CA LYS A 113 -4.86 -14.73 6.43
C LYS A 113 -4.52 -15.21 5.02
N LEU A 114 -4.55 -14.31 4.03
CA LEU A 114 -4.16 -14.60 2.65
C LEU A 114 -2.69 -15.01 2.56
N VAL A 115 -1.77 -14.22 3.11
CA VAL A 115 -0.32 -14.53 3.10
C VAL A 115 -0.04 -15.88 3.77
N ARG A 116 -0.66 -16.17 4.92
CA ARG A 116 -0.53 -17.47 5.60
C ARG A 116 -1.05 -18.64 4.76
N ASN A 117 -2.14 -18.43 4.02
CA ASN A 117 -2.71 -19.45 3.14
C ASN A 117 -1.83 -19.69 1.90
N GLU A 118 -1.32 -18.62 1.29
CA GLU A 118 -0.43 -18.69 0.13
C GLU A 118 0.87 -19.41 0.45
N ASN A 119 1.52 -19.08 1.57
CA ASN A 119 2.75 -19.76 1.99
C ASN A 119 2.58 -21.29 2.12
N ARG A 120 1.35 -21.78 2.35
CA ARG A 120 1.05 -23.21 2.47
C ARG A 120 0.65 -23.84 1.13
N ARG A 121 -0.09 -23.11 0.30
CA ARG A 121 -0.84 -23.69 -0.84
C ARG A 121 -0.38 -23.21 -2.20
N PHE A 122 0.39 -22.13 -2.27
CA PHE A 122 0.81 -21.56 -3.55
C PHE A 122 1.66 -22.56 -4.34
N ARG A 123 1.40 -22.58 -5.64
CA ARG A 123 2.17 -23.31 -6.65
C ARG A 123 2.35 -22.38 -7.86
N PRO A 124 3.57 -22.24 -8.41
CA PRO A 124 3.79 -21.44 -9.61
C PRO A 124 2.91 -21.93 -10.75
N LEU A 125 2.34 -20.99 -11.51
CA LEU A 125 1.57 -21.31 -12.71
C LEU A 125 2.52 -21.63 -13.87
N GLY A 126 2.09 -22.51 -14.78
CA GLY A 126 2.83 -22.85 -15.98
C GLY A 126 3.61 -24.15 -15.88
N LYS A 127 4.54 -24.35 -16.82
CA LYS A 127 5.38 -25.55 -16.89
C LYS A 127 6.77 -25.22 -16.33
N PHE A 128 7.34 -26.17 -15.60
CA PHE A 128 8.74 -26.08 -15.19
C PHE A 128 9.64 -25.99 -16.42
N VAL A 129 10.62 -25.08 -16.39
CA VAL A 129 11.57 -24.85 -17.48
C VAL A 129 12.99 -25.23 -17.05
N THR A 130 13.46 -24.65 -15.94
CA THR A 130 14.82 -24.85 -15.42
C THR A 130 14.90 -24.47 -13.95
N GLU A 131 15.95 -24.92 -13.27
CA GLU A 131 16.31 -24.54 -11.91
C GLU A 131 17.73 -23.94 -11.93
N PHE A 132 17.99 -22.98 -11.05
CA PHE A 132 19.31 -22.43 -10.81
C PHE A 132 19.49 -22.09 -9.33
N THR A 133 20.73 -22.14 -8.87
CA THR A 133 21.10 -21.75 -7.52
C THR A 133 22.08 -20.59 -7.60
N ARG A 134 21.74 -19.48 -6.95
CA ARG A 134 22.67 -18.35 -6.80
C ARG A 134 23.53 -18.58 -5.57
N GLN A 135 24.85 -18.64 -5.74
CA GLN A 135 25.76 -18.53 -4.61
C GLN A 135 25.75 -17.09 -4.10
N ILE A 136 25.39 -16.93 -2.83
CA ILE A 136 25.47 -15.65 -2.14
C ILE A 136 26.71 -15.77 -1.26
N ASP A 137 27.82 -15.16 -1.71
CA ASP A 137 29.03 -15.09 -0.90
C ASP A 137 28.70 -14.33 0.39
N ALA A 138 28.89 -14.97 1.54
CA ALA A 138 28.79 -14.29 2.81
C ALA A 138 29.89 -13.21 2.85
N LYS A 139 29.50 -11.94 2.97
CA LYS A 139 30.48 -10.88 3.27
C LYS A 139 31.22 -11.29 4.54
N PRO A 140 32.57 -11.31 4.55
CA PRO A 140 33.31 -11.43 5.80
C PRO A 140 32.89 -10.27 6.72
N GLN A 141 32.61 -10.62 7.98
CA GLN A 141 32.23 -9.68 9.05
C GLN A 141 33.33 -8.66 9.32
#